data_AF-A0A3C2A6D5-F1
#
_entry.id   AF-A0A3C2A6D5-F1
#
_cell.length_a   1.000
_cell.length_b   1.000
_cell.length_c   1.000
_cell.angle_alpha   90.00
_cell.angle_beta   90.00
_cell.angle_gamma   90.00
#
_symmetry.space_group_name_H-M   'P 1'
#
loop_
_entity.id
_entity.type
_entity.pdbx_description
1 polymer ?
#
loop_
_entity_poly.entity_id
_entity_poly.type
_entity_poly.pdbx_seq_one_letter_code
_entity_poly.pdbx_strand_id
1 'polypeptide(L)'
;SDSSGFKLVVNETGLRELGLTLEDVGQMRPILERDTTLIEGMVVGVVKDFHFTDMRSEIKPFAFAFDYAPKDYLHVKLSNSELASAVEAIQTVWNEQSNGNSMEYFFLEDTYAKHFAQEERLSDILLYITGLALFIACMGMFAVANMVIKDRRREIAIRKVLGASVSQVTRLVSQRFLLLVLVANLIAIPFAYLVVQRWLAEFAYQVQIGFLLYGLAAVGTLLLAAATVGFQSLRAAVNNPAPTLRSE
;
A
#
# COMPACT_ATOMS: atom_id res chain seq x y z
N SER A 1 50.34 -17.83 11.27
CA SER A 1 49.52 -18.05 12.48
C SER A 1 49.46 -16.72 13.21
N ASP A 2 48.81 -15.73 12.61
CA ASP A 2 48.56 -14.44 13.27
C ASP A 2 47.12 -14.47 13.75
N SER A 3 46.94 -14.44 15.06
CA SER A 3 45.65 -14.30 15.74
C SER A 3 45.18 -12.84 15.67
N SER A 4 45.19 -12.25 14.48
CA SER A 4 44.54 -10.98 14.22
C SER A 4 43.04 -11.27 14.13
N GLY A 5 42.34 -11.09 15.26
CA GLY A 5 40.89 -11.19 15.30
C GLY A 5 40.24 -10.38 14.18
N PHE A 6 39.14 -10.91 13.64
CA PHE A 6 38.42 -10.27 12.55
C PHE A 6 37.75 -8.99 13.06
N LYS A 7 37.83 -7.92 12.26
CA LYS A 7 37.21 -6.63 12.56
C LYS A 7 35.83 -6.56 11.94
N LEU A 8 34.84 -6.19 12.73
CA LEU A 8 33.45 -6.08 12.30
C LEU A 8 32.88 -4.69 12.56
N VAL A 9 32.02 -4.23 11.67
CA VAL A 9 31.09 -3.13 11.96
C VAL A 9 29.69 -3.72 12.05
N VAL A 10 29.00 -3.52 13.17
CA VAL A 10 27.67 -4.13 13.42
C VAL A 10 26.58 -3.06 13.45
N ASN A 11 25.33 -3.43 13.22
CA ASN A 11 24.19 -2.55 13.50
C ASN A 11 23.81 -2.55 14.99
N GLU A 12 22.96 -1.61 15.40
CA GLU A 12 22.48 -1.48 16.78
C GLU A 12 21.78 -2.75 17.30
N THR A 13 20.98 -3.42 16.47
CA THR A 13 20.39 -4.73 16.83
C THR A 13 21.43 -5.83 16.96
N GLY A 14 22.42 -5.88 16.07
CA GLY A 14 23.51 -6.85 16.17
C GLY A 14 24.36 -6.67 17.43
N LEU A 15 24.61 -5.42 17.86
CA LEU A 15 25.30 -5.14 19.12
C LEU A 15 24.53 -5.69 20.33
N ARG A 16 23.20 -5.50 20.35
CA ARG A 16 22.32 -5.99 21.42
C ARG A 16 22.24 -7.52 21.48
N GLU A 17 22.09 -8.19 20.34
CA GLU A 17 21.99 -9.65 20.31
C GLU A 17 23.31 -10.34 20.67
N LEU A 18 24.44 -9.71 20.37
CA LEU A 18 25.76 -10.17 20.82
C LEU A 18 25.99 -9.94 22.33
N GLY A 19 25.07 -9.28 23.03
CA GLY A 19 25.21 -8.95 24.45
C GLY A 19 26.31 -7.92 24.73
N LEU A 20 26.72 -7.16 23.71
CA LEU A 20 27.79 -6.17 23.81
C LEU A 20 27.21 -4.78 24.05
N THR A 21 28.00 -3.90 24.68
CA THR A 21 27.67 -2.49 24.89
C THR A 21 28.59 -1.59 24.07
N LEU A 22 28.26 -0.30 23.99
CA LEU A 22 29.13 0.68 23.32
C LEU A 22 30.52 0.78 23.95
N GLU A 23 30.68 0.39 25.21
CA GLU A 23 31.97 0.35 25.93
C GLU A 23 32.87 -0.80 25.46
N ASP A 24 32.27 -1.86 24.89
CA ASP A 24 32.98 -3.02 24.35
C ASP A 24 33.50 -2.80 22.92
N VAL A 25 33.10 -1.69 22.28
CA VAL A 25 33.58 -1.33 20.96
C VAL A 25 35.08 -1.03 21.03
N GLY A 26 35.84 -1.71 20.18
CA GLY A 26 37.29 -1.64 20.16
C GLY A 26 38.00 -2.66 21.03
N GLN A 27 37.29 -3.56 21.70
CA GLN A 27 37.88 -4.65 22.49
C GLN A 27 37.77 -5.98 21.75
N MET A 28 38.75 -6.87 21.97
CA MET A 28 38.68 -8.26 21.50
C MET A 28 37.69 -9.04 22.36
N ARG A 29 36.65 -9.57 21.72
CA ARG A 29 35.58 -10.34 22.37
C ARG A 29 35.30 -11.60 21.56
N PRO A 30 34.81 -12.67 22.19
CA PRO A 30 34.29 -13.82 21.45
C PRO A 30 32.99 -13.41 20.74
N ILE A 31 33.02 -13.29 19.41
CA ILE A 31 31.87 -12.76 18.63
C ILE A 31 31.18 -13.85 17.80
N LEU A 32 31.92 -14.82 17.26
CA LEU A 32 31.36 -15.86 16.39
C LEU A 32 31.61 -17.24 16.98
N GLU A 33 30.59 -18.09 17.01
CA GLU A 33 30.75 -19.50 17.35
C GLU A 33 30.73 -20.32 16.05
N ARG A 34 31.84 -21.01 15.76
CA ARG A 34 31.95 -21.95 14.63
C ARG A 34 32.45 -23.28 15.13
N ASP A 35 31.68 -24.35 14.91
CA ASP A 35 32.03 -25.73 15.29
C ASP A 35 32.53 -25.83 16.75
N THR A 36 31.80 -25.26 17.72
CA THR A 36 32.14 -25.22 19.16
C THR A 36 33.38 -24.41 19.56
N THR A 37 34.00 -23.71 18.62
CA THR A 37 35.08 -22.75 18.87
C THR A 37 34.56 -21.31 18.80
N LEU A 38 34.75 -20.56 19.88
CA LEU A 38 34.52 -19.11 19.91
C LEU A 38 35.69 -18.41 19.23
N ILE A 39 35.40 -17.75 18.11
CA ILE A 39 36.37 -16.95 17.37
C ILE A 39 36.33 -15.53 17.94
N GLU A 40 37.49 -15.09 18.43
CA GLU A 40 37.67 -13.72 18.90
C GLU A 40 37.67 -12.73 17.73
N GLY A 41 36.86 -11.69 17.85
CA GLY A 41 36.79 -10.57 16.91
C GLY A 41 36.68 -9.26 17.65
N MET A 42 36.81 -8.16 16.91
CA MET A 42 36.74 -6.80 17.43
C MET A 42 35.64 -6.05 16.70
N VAL A 43 34.63 -5.57 17.43
CA VAL A 43 33.67 -4.61 16.88
C VAL A 43 34.38 -3.26 16.80
N VAL A 44 34.64 -2.77 15.59
CA VAL A 44 35.36 -1.49 15.36
C VAL A 44 34.41 -0.30 15.17
N GLY A 45 33.12 -0.56 14.98
CA GLY A 45 32.12 0.49 14.82
C GLY A 45 30.71 -0.05 14.89
N VAL A 46 29.78 0.85 15.17
CA VAL A 46 28.34 0.58 15.21
C VAL A 46 27.65 1.51 14.23
N VAL A 47 26.82 0.96 13.36
CA VAL A 47 25.97 1.72 12.44
C VAL A 47 24.52 1.69 12.93
N LYS A 48 23.75 2.73 12.59
CA LYS A 48 22.32 2.73 12.85
C LYS A 48 21.64 1.58 12.15
N ASP A 49 20.57 1.06 12.74
CA ASP A 49 19.76 0.03 12.13
C ASP A 49 19.23 0.45 10.75
N PHE A 50 19.37 -0.44 9.77
CA PHE A 50 18.94 -0.24 8.40
C PHE A 50 18.31 -1.52 7.85
N HIS A 51 17.39 -1.36 6.89
CA HIS A 51 16.78 -2.51 6.22
C HIS A 51 17.71 -3.01 5.11
N PHE A 52 18.08 -4.29 5.18
CA PHE A 52 19.04 -4.91 4.25
C PHE A 52 18.51 -6.18 3.55
N THR A 53 17.33 -6.68 3.95
CA THR A 53 16.72 -7.88 3.37
C THR A 53 15.31 -7.57 2.87
N ASP A 54 14.36 -7.41 3.79
CA ASP A 54 12.97 -7.10 3.48
C ASP A 54 12.53 -5.88 4.30
N MET A 55 11.83 -4.93 3.66
CA MET A 55 11.22 -3.79 4.35
C MET A 55 10.06 -4.22 5.27
N ARG A 56 9.57 -5.45 5.08
CA ARG A 56 8.46 -6.02 5.86
C ARG A 56 8.90 -6.74 7.13
N SER A 57 10.17 -7.16 7.22
CA SER A 57 10.70 -7.89 8.38
C SER A 57 11.37 -6.95 9.39
N GLU A 58 11.41 -7.37 10.66
CA GLU A 58 12.22 -6.69 11.68
C GLU A 58 13.70 -6.62 11.26
N ILE A 59 14.39 -5.57 11.71
CA ILE A 59 15.81 -5.36 11.40
C ILE A 59 16.62 -6.39 12.15
N LYS A 60 17.13 -7.39 11.42
CA LYS A 60 17.96 -8.46 11.97
C LYS A 60 19.37 -7.96 12.33
N PRO A 61 20.11 -8.72 13.16
CA PRO A 61 21.55 -8.53 13.34
C PRO A 61 22.26 -8.55 11.99
N PHE A 62 23.11 -7.56 11.77
CA PHE A 62 23.94 -7.45 10.60
C PHE A 62 25.36 -7.02 10.98
N ALA A 63 26.34 -7.62 10.33
CA ALA A 63 27.75 -7.31 10.51
C ALA A 63 28.44 -7.16 9.14
N PHE A 64 29.11 -6.03 8.94
CA PHE A 64 30.11 -5.88 7.89
C PHE A 64 31.41 -6.49 8.37
N ALA A 65 31.82 -7.57 7.71
CA ALA A 65 33.13 -8.18 7.90
C ALA A 65 34.05 -7.79 6.74
N PHE A 66 35.29 -7.45 7.05
CA PHE A 66 36.32 -7.35 6.03
C PHE A 66 36.85 -8.76 5.74
N ASP A 67 36.67 -9.21 4.51
CA ASP A 67 37.09 -10.53 4.06
C ASP A 67 37.90 -10.39 2.77
N TYR A 68 39.07 -11.02 2.75
CA TYR A 68 40.02 -10.99 1.65
C TYR A 68 39.68 -11.99 0.53
N ALA A 69 38.63 -12.81 0.70
CA ALA A 69 38.17 -13.70 -0.36
C ALA A 69 37.70 -12.91 -1.60
N PRO A 70 37.95 -13.44 -2.81
CA PRO A 70 37.41 -12.87 -4.04
C PRO A 70 35.88 -12.74 -3.95
N LYS A 71 35.35 -11.62 -4.42
CA LYS A 71 33.92 -11.31 -4.39
C LYS A 71 33.33 -11.45 -5.78
N ASP A 72 32.11 -11.99 -5.84
CA ASP A 72 31.38 -12.19 -7.09
C ASP A 72 30.82 -10.88 -7.67
N TYR A 73 30.65 -9.86 -6.81
CA TYR A 73 30.04 -8.58 -7.18
C TYR A 73 30.87 -7.37 -6.72
N LEU A 74 30.96 -6.37 -7.58
CA LEU A 74 31.48 -5.04 -7.28
C LEU A 74 30.34 -4.03 -7.31
N HIS A 75 30.08 -3.37 -6.17
CA HIS A 75 29.09 -2.31 -6.09
C HIS A 75 29.73 -0.94 -6.38
N VAL A 76 29.25 -0.27 -7.42
CA VAL A 76 29.72 1.08 -7.80
C VAL A 76 28.55 2.05 -7.67
N LYS A 77 28.72 3.08 -6.85
CA LYS A 77 27.74 4.16 -6.71
C LYS A 77 28.03 5.24 -7.75
N LEU A 78 27.07 5.46 -8.65
CA LEU A 78 27.16 6.46 -9.71
C LEU A 78 26.32 7.70 -9.37
N SER A 79 26.69 8.84 -9.92
CA SER A 79 25.85 10.06 -9.88
C SER A 79 24.95 10.09 -11.11
N ASN A 80 23.66 10.38 -10.92
CA ASN A 80 22.62 10.21 -11.95
C ASN A 80 22.78 11.06 -13.22
N SER A 81 23.65 12.08 -13.22
CA SER A 81 23.78 12.99 -14.35
C SER A 81 24.45 12.38 -15.59
N GLU A 82 25.23 11.31 -15.45
CA GLU A 82 26.10 10.80 -16.55
C GLU A 82 26.25 9.26 -16.55
N LEU A 83 25.16 8.53 -16.30
CA LEU A 83 25.15 7.06 -16.21
C LEU A 83 25.81 6.36 -17.40
N ALA A 84 25.49 6.77 -18.63
CA ALA A 84 26.02 6.12 -19.84
C ALA A 84 27.55 6.27 -19.96
N SER A 85 28.06 7.49 -19.73
CA SER A 85 29.50 7.75 -19.79
C SER A 85 30.26 7.07 -18.66
N ALA A 86 29.67 6.98 -17.47
CA ALA A 86 30.27 6.28 -16.34
C ALA A 86 30.37 4.76 -16.58
N VAL A 87 29.34 4.14 -17.16
CA VAL A 87 29.36 2.71 -17.53
C VAL A 87 30.41 2.45 -18.61
N GLU A 88 30.52 3.32 -19.61
CA GLU A 88 31.55 3.20 -20.65
C GLU A 88 32.96 3.28 -20.07
N ALA A 89 33.21 4.25 -19.17
CA ALA A 89 34.49 4.37 -18.48
C ALA A 89 34.84 3.13 -17.64
N ILE A 90 33.86 2.56 -16.92
CA ILE A 90 34.06 1.32 -16.15
C ILE A 90 34.36 0.15 -17.10
N GLN A 91 33.66 0.04 -18.23
CA GLN A 91 33.88 -1.00 -19.21
C GLN A 91 35.31 -0.95 -19.79
N THR A 92 35.83 0.25 -20.08
CA THR A 92 37.20 0.42 -20.56
C THR A 92 38.21 -0.08 -19.54
N VAL A 93 38.10 0.35 -18.28
CA VAL A 93 38.99 -0.08 -17.19
C VAL A 93 38.88 -1.58 -16.95
N TRP A 94 37.67 -2.13 -17.01
CA TRP A 94 37.44 -3.57 -16.87
C TRP A 94 38.14 -4.35 -17.98
N ASN A 95 37.98 -3.96 -19.24
CA ASN A 95 38.60 -4.65 -20.38
C ASN A 95 40.13 -4.67 -20.32
N GLU A 96 40.75 -3.63 -19.75
CA GLU A 96 42.20 -3.57 -19.55
C GLU A 96 42.69 -4.51 -18.43
N GLN A 97 41.87 -4.73 -17.40
CA GLN A 97 42.26 -5.42 -16.16
C GLN A 97 41.72 -6.86 -16.07
N SER A 98 40.66 -7.21 -16.81
CA SER A 98 39.86 -8.43 -16.58
C SER A 98 40.43 -9.70 -17.21
N ASN A 99 41.61 -9.63 -17.84
CA ASN A 99 42.24 -10.76 -18.54
C ASN A 99 41.30 -11.48 -19.55
N GLY A 100 40.40 -10.72 -20.20
CA GLY A 100 39.49 -11.24 -21.22
C GLY A 100 38.10 -11.69 -20.71
N ASN A 101 37.78 -11.51 -19.42
CA ASN A 101 36.45 -11.78 -18.90
C ASN A 101 35.46 -10.67 -19.29
N SER A 102 34.29 -11.05 -19.81
CA SER A 102 33.19 -10.13 -20.12
C SER A 102 32.62 -9.51 -18.85
N MET A 103 32.38 -8.20 -18.89
CA MET A 103 31.69 -7.48 -17.81
C MET A 103 30.19 -7.77 -17.88
N GLU A 104 29.64 -8.38 -16.84
CA GLU A 104 28.19 -8.45 -16.62
C GLU A 104 27.80 -7.40 -15.56
N TYR A 105 26.77 -6.63 -15.84
CA TYR A 105 26.26 -5.63 -14.90
C TYR A 105 24.74 -5.57 -14.93
N PHE A 106 24.17 -5.12 -13.83
CA PHE A 106 22.75 -4.81 -13.71
C PHE A 106 22.60 -3.60 -12.79
N PHE A 107 21.60 -2.75 -13.06
CA PHE A 107 21.27 -1.67 -12.15
C PHE A 107 20.43 -2.21 -11.00
N LEU A 108 20.75 -1.79 -9.77
CA LEU A 108 19.93 -2.14 -8.61
C LEU A 108 18.49 -1.63 -8.78
N GLU A 109 18.31 -0.46 -9.41
CA GLU A 109 16.99 0.12 -9.69
C GLU A 109 16.10 -0.82 -10.52
N ASP A 110 16.64 -1.47 -11.55
CA ASP A 110 15.89 -2.43 -12.38
C ASP A 110 15.50 -3.68 -11.59
N THR A 111 16.36 -4.12 -10.66
CA THR A 111 16.04 -5.25 -9.77
C THR A 111 14.96 -4.87 -8.77
N TYR A 112 15.05 -3.68 -8.15
CA TYR A 112 14.00 -3.19 -7.25
C TYR A 112 12.68 -2.97 -7.98
N ALA A 113 12.69 -2.40 -9.19
CA ALA A 113 11.49 -2.19 -10.00
C ALA A 113 10.74 -3.49 -10.28
N LYS A 114 11.45 -4.61 -10.48
CA LYS A 114 10.80 -5.93 -10.64
C LYS A 114 10.10 -6.42 -9.38
N HIS A 115 10.65 -6.13 -8.20
CA HIS A 115 10.01 -6.47 -6.92
C HIS A 115 8.77 -5.61 -6.67
N PHE A 116 8.84 -4.30 -6.92
CA PHE A 116 7.69 -3.39 -6.75
C PHE A 116 6.60 -3.59 -7.80
N ALA A 117 6.94 -4.04 -9.01
CA ALA A 117 5.96 -4.30 -10.07
C ALA A 117 4.88 -5.33 -9.68
N GLN A 118 5.17 -6.26 -8.76
CA GLN A 118 4.16 -7.21 -8.29
C GLN A 118 3.15 -6.53 -7.35
N GLU A 119 3.62 -5.65 -6.47
CA GLU A 119 2.76 -4.88 -5.57
C GLU A 119 1.88 -3.89 -6.34
N GLU A 120 2.46 -3.22 -7.34
CA GLU A 120 1.74 -2.28 -8.20
C GLU A 120 0.62 -2.98 -8.99
N ARG A 121 0.90 -4.17 -9.57
CA ARG A 121 -0.13 -4.97 -10.25
C ARG A 121 -1.27 -5.38 -9.32
N LEU A 122 -0.97 -5.75 -8.08
CA LEU A 122 -2.01 -6.11 -7.11
C LEU A 122 -2.88 -4.90 -6.78
N SER A 123 -2.27 -3.72 -6.58
CA SER A 123 -2.98 -2.46 -6.39
C SER A 123 -3.90 -2.15 -7.57
N ASP A 124 -3.42 -2.30 -8.80
CA ASP A 124 -4.21 -2.07 -10.01
C ASP A 124 -5.41 -3.01 -10.11
N ILE A 125 -5.20 -4.30 -9.85
CA ILE A 125 -6.28 -5.29 -9.84
C ILE A 125 -7.35 -4.92 -8.80
N LEU A 126 -6.94 -4.54 -7.59
CA LEU A 126 -7.87 -4.11 -6.54
C LEU A 126 -8.63 -2.84 -6.94
N LEU A 127 -7.98 -1.90 -7.62
CA LEU A 127 -8.61 -0.68 -8.11
C LEU A 127 -9.66 -0.99 -9.19
N TYR A 128 -9.36 -1.89 -10.12
CA TYR A 128 -10.34 -2.33 -11.13
C TYR A 128 -11.53 -3.07 -10.52
N ILE A 129 -11.29 -3.98 -9.59
CA ILE A 129 -12.37 -4.71 -8.89
C ILE A 129 -13.24 -3.72 -8.09
N THR A 130 -12.63 -2.74 -7.43
CA THR A 130 -13.35 -1.71 -6.68
C THR A 130 -14.21 -0.86 -7.60
N GLY A 131 -13.68 -0.44 -8.75
CA GLY A 131 -14.42 0.31 -9.77
C GLY A 131 -15.61 -0.48 -10.31
N LEU A 132 -15.42 -1.77 -10.61
CA LEU A 132 -16.48 -2.66 -11.08
C LEU A 132 -17.55 -2.88 -10.00
N ALA A 133 -17.15 -3.12 -8.76
CA ALA A 133 -18.06 -3.28 -7.63
C ALA A 133 -18.90 -2.03 -7.41
N LEU A 134 -18.29 -0.84 -7.52
CA LEU A 134 -18.99 0.44 -7.43
C LEU A 134 -20.01 0.63 -8.55
N PHE A 135 -19.64 0.27 -9.78
CA PHE A 135 -20.53 0.31 -10.94
C PHE A 135 -21.74 -0.62 -10.75
N ILE A 136 -21.52 -1.86 -10.30
CA ILE A 136 -22.59 -2.82 -10.00
C ILE A 136 -23.47 -2.31 -8.86
N ALA A 137 -22.90 -1.74 -7.81
CA ALA A 137 -23.65 -1.16 -6.70
C ALA A 137 -24.56 0.00 -7.17
N CYS A 138 -24.07 0.87 -8.05
CA CYS A 138 -24.87 1.92 -8.69
C CYS A 138 -26.03 1.33 -9.51
N MET A 139 -25.79 0.28 -10.28
CA MET A 139 -26.83 -0.42 -11.04
C MET A 139 -27.88 -1.06 -10.13
N GLY A 140 -27.45 -1.66 -9.02
CA GLY A 140 -28.35 -2.24 -8.01
C GLY A 140 -29.22 -1.18 -7.35
N MET A 141 -28.62 -0.08 -6.88
CA MET A 141 -29.37 1.06 -6.34
C MET A 141 -30.32 1.66 -7.38
N PHE A 142 -29.91 1.72 -8.65
CA PHE A 142 -30.77 2.16 -9.76
C PHE A 142 -31.99 1.27 -9.96
N ALA A 143 -31.81 -0.04 -9.95
CA ALA A 143 -32.92 -0.99 -10.09
C ALA A 143 -33.93 -0.87 -8.93
N VAL A 144 -33.42 -0.83 -7.68
CA VAL A 144 -34.26 -0.72 -6.48
C VAL A 144 -35.00 0.63 -6.43
N ALA A 145 -34.32 1.73 -6.75
CA ALA A 145 -34.95 3.05 -6.81
C ALA A 145 -36.11 3.10 -7.80
N ASN A 146 -35.92 2.55 -9.01
CA ASN A 146 -37.00 2.49 -10.01
C ASN A 146 -38.19 1.65 -9.54
N MET A 147 -37.95 0.52 -8.88
CA MET A 147 -39.02 -0.33 -8.34
C MET A 147 -39.82 0.42 -7.26
N VAL A 148 -39.14 1.04 -6.29
CA VAL A 148 -39.79 1.80 -5.21
C VAL A 148 -40.59 2.99 -5.75
N ILE A 149 -40.07 3.69 -6.77
CA ILE A 149 -40.79 4.79 -7.43
C ILE A 149 -42.05 4.25 -8.10
N LYS A 150 -41.98 3.11 -8.80
CA LYS A 150 -43.14 2.49 -9.45
C LYS A 150 -44.24 2.14 -8.45
N ASP A 151 -43.88 1.56 -7.32
CA ASP A 151 -44.82 1.15 -6.26
C ASP A 151 -45.47 2.37 -5.58
N ARG A 152 -44.72 3.47 -5.44
CA ARG A 152 -45.19 4.72 -4.83
C ARG A 152 -45.83 5.71 -5.80
N ARG A 153 -46.05 5.33 -7.07
CA ARG A 153 -46.61 6.24 -8.10
C ARG A 153 -47.93 6.89 -7.67
N ARG A 154 -48.87 6.12 -7.09
CA ARG A 154 -50.16 6.67 -6.63
C ARG A 154 -49.99 7.68 -5.49
N GLU A 155 -49.14 7.39 -4.50
CA GLU A 155 -48.84 8.30 -3.38
C GLU A 155 -48.20 9.62 -3.88
N ILE A 156 -47.25 9.50 -4.80
CA ILE A 156 -46.54 10.66 -5.39
C ILE A 156 -47.49 11.51 -6.24
N ALA A 157 -48.36 10.89 -7.04
CA ALA A 157 -49.33 11.58 -7.88
C ALA A 157 -50.34 12.39 -7.04
N ILE A 158 -50.91 11.79 -5.98
CA ILE A 158 -51.84 12.47 -5.07
C ILE A 158 -51.16 13.68 -4.41
N ARG A 159 -49.93 13.52 -3.89
CA ARG A 159 -49.19 14.61 -3.26
C ARG A 159 -48.85 15.75 -4.23
N LYS A 160 -48.53 15.42 -5.48
CA LYS A 160 -48.22 16.42 -6.52
C LYS A 160 -49.47 17.23 -6.91
N VAL A 161 -50.65 16.61 -6.96
CA VAL A 161 -51.93 17.32 -7.16
C VAL A 161 -52.28 18.20 -5.96
N LEU A 162 -51.92 17.79 -4.74
CA LEU A 162 -52.06 18.58 -3.52
C LEU A 162 -50.98 19.69 -3.36
N GLY A 163 -50.16 19.94 -4.39
CA GLY A 163 -49.19 21.04 -4.40
C GLY A 163 -47.83 20.74 -3.77
N ALA A 164 -47.50 19.48 -3.50
CA ALA A 164 -46.17 19.11 -3.01
C ALA A 164 -45.08 19.44 -4.04
N SER A 165 -43.98 20.05 -3.58
CA SER A 165 -42.88 20.43 -4.46
C SER A 165 -42.09 19.19 -4.93
N VAL A 166 -41.48 19.30 -6.11
CA VAL A 166 -40.54 18.30 -6.65
C VAL A 166 -39.41 17.98 -5.66
N SER A 167 -38.96 18.99 -4.90
CA SER A 167 -37.93 18.86 -3.85
C SER A 167 -38.36 18.03 -2.64
N GLN A 168 -39.63 18.09 -2.23
CA GLN A 168 -40.16 17.30 -1.12
C GLN A 168 -40.26 15.81 -1.48
N VAL A 169 -40.69 15.51 -2.71
CA VAL A 169 -40.77 14.13 -3.21
C VAL A 169 -39.38 13.52 -3.37
N THR A 170 -38.44 14.26 -3.95
CA THR A 170 -37.04 13.82 -4.09
C THR A 170 -36.37 13.57 -2.75
N ARG A 171 -36.52 14.48 -1.78
CA ARG A 171 -35.95 14.30 -0.44
C ARG A 171 -36.46 13.04 0.25
N LEU A 172 -37.78 12.78 0.17
CA LEU A 172 -38.40 11.62 0.80
C LEU A 172 -37.82 10.29 0.26
N VAL A 173 -37.62 10.22 -1.05
CA VAL A 173 -37.05 9.04 -1.71
C VAL A 173 -35.57 8.91 -1.37
N SER A 174 -34.78 9.97 -1.56
CA SER A 174 -33.34 9.97 -1.30
C SER A 174 -32.98 9.64 0.15
N GLN A 175 -33.74 10.12 1.14
CA GLN A 175 -33.44 9.89 2.55
C GLN A 175 -33.42 8.40 2.94
N ARG A 176 -34.31 7.58 2.35
CA ARG A 176 -34.35 6.14 2.62
C ARG A 176 -33.11 5.42 2.09
N PHE A 177 -32.66 5.80 0.90
CA PHE A 177 -31.44 5.23 0.30
C PHE A 177 -30.18 5.70 1.01
N LEU A 178 -30.11 6.98 1.38
CA LEU A 178 -29.00 7.51 2.17
C LEU A 178 -28.88 6.82 3.52
N LEU A 179 -30.00 6.49 4.17
CA LEU A 179 -29.99 5.74 5.42
C LEU A 179 -29.43 4.32 5.22
N LEU A 180 -29.83 3.62 4.15
CA LEU A 180 -29.26 2.30 3.81
C LEU A 180 -27.75 2.37 3.60
N VAL A 181 -27.25 3.38 2.89
CA VAL A 181 -25.82 3.58 2.65
C VAL A 181 -25.08 3.95 3.92
N LEU A 182 -25.71 4.71 4.82
CA LEU A 182 -25.13 5.05 6.12
C LEU A 182 -25.00 3.81 7.01
N VAL A 183 -26.02 2.96 7.06
CA VAL A 183 -25.95 1.67 7.78
C VAL A 183 -24.90 0.76 7.17
N ALA A 184 -24.80 0.69 5.84
CA ALA A 184 -23.76 -0.06 5.16
C ALA A 184 -22.35 0.44 5.54
N ASN A 185 -22.13 1.76 5.59
CA ASN A 185 -20.86 2.35 6.03
C ASN A 185 -20.53 2.01 7.48
N LEU A 186 -21.51 2.05 8.39
CA LEU A 186 -21.31 1.70 9.79
C LEU A 186 -20.85 0.24 9.99
N ILE A 187 -21.21 -0.65 9.08
CA ILE A 187 -20.79 -2.06 9.09
C ILE A 187 -19.46 -2.25 8.34
N ALA A 188 -19.33 -1.59 7.18
CA ALA A 188 -18.19 -1.73 6.30
C ALA A 188 -16.91 -1.12 6.90
N ILE A 189 -16.98 0.00 7.62
CA ILE A 189 -15.80 0.67 8.20
C ILE A 189 -15.12 -0.21 9.27
N PRO A 190 -15.82 -0.74 10.29
CA PRO A 190 -15.21 -1.66 11.25
C PRO A 190 -14.65 -2.91 10.59
N PHE A 191 -15.37 -3.46 9.61
CA PHE A 191 -14.90 -4.62 8.86
C PHE A 191 -13.61 -4.33 8.09
N ALA A 192 -13.58 -3.23 7.34
CA ALA A 192 -12.39 -2.78 6.61
C ALA A 192 -11.22 -2.50 7.56
N TYR A 193 -11.48 -1.88 8.71
CA TYR A 193 -10.47 -1.65 9.74
C TYR A 193 -9.86 -2.98 10.23
N LEU A 194 -10.68 -3.99 10.55
CA LEU A 194 -10.19 -5.29 10.99
C LEU A 194 -9.35 -6.00 9.92
N VAL A 195 -9.78 -5.95 8.66
CA VAL A 195 -9.05 -6.56 7.54
C VAL A 195 -7.70 -5.87 7.34
N VAL A 196 -7.69 -4.53 7.31
CA VAL A 196 -6.47 -3.74 7.14
C VAL A 196 -5.52 -3.94 8.32
N GLN A 197 -6.02 -3.97 9.56
CA GLN A 197 -5.18 -4.21 10.74
C GLN A 197 -4.53 -5.60 10.71
N ARG A 198 -5.28 -6.64 10.29
CA ARG A 198 -4.72 -7.99 10.11
C ARG A 198 -3.68 -8.04 9.01
N TRP A 199 -3.93 -7.35 7.90
CA TRP A 199 -2.97 -7.26 6.80
C TRP A 199 -1.71 -6.51 7.22
N LEU A 200 -1.84 -5.37 7.91
CA LEU A 200 -0.72 -4.61 8.46
C LEU A 200 0.03 -5.37 9.56
N ALA A 201 -0.62 -6.29 10.28
CA ALA A 201 0.04 -7.13 11.29
C ALA A 201 1.15 -8.02 10.72
N GLU A 202 1.14 -8.29 9.42
CA GLU A 202 2.21 -9.05 8.74
C GLU A 202 3.47 -8.18 8.47
N PHE A 203 3.40 -6.88 8.71
CA PHE A 203 4.48 -5.93 8.48
C PHE A 203 5.07 -5.48 9.83
N ALA A 204 6.40 -5.58 9.97
CA ALA A 204 7.13 -5.11 11.14
C ALA A 204 7.02 -3.59 11.33
N TYR A 205 6.92 -2.83 10.23
CA TYR A 205 6.70 -1.39 10.23
C TYR A 205 5.34 -1.06 9.61
N GLN A 206 4.37 -0.76 10.47
CA GLN A 206 3.00 -0.51 10.08
C GLN A 206 2.76 0.97 9.78
N VAL A 207 2.11 1.26 8.65
CA VAL A 207 1.59 2.60 8.39
C VAL A 207 0.32 2.80 9.22
N GLN A 208 0.28 3.88 10.00
CA GLN A 208 -0.93 4.27 10.72
C GLN A 208 -1.92 4.91 9.76
N ILE A 209 -2.96 4.16 9.37
CA ILE A 209 -4.06 4.72 8.58
C ILE A 209 -4.92 5.60 9.51
N GLY A 210 -4.90 6.91 9.25
CA GLY A 210 -5.72 7.85 10.00
C GLY A 210 -7.22 7.64 9.75
N PHE A 211 -8.03 7.82 10.80
CA PHE A 211 -9.50 7.74 10.72
C PHE A 211 -10.12 8.65 9.65
N LEU A 212 -9.41 9.71 9.27
CA LEU A 212 -9.79 10.62 8.19
C LEU A 212 -10.04 9.89 6.86
N LEU A 213 -9.25 8.86 6.54
CA LEU A 213 -9.40 8.13 5.28
C LEU A 213 -10.73 7.38 5.21
N TYR A 214 -11.10 6.71 6.30
CA TYR A 214 -12.41 6.05 6.42
C TYR A 214 -13.55 7.07 6.36
N GLY A 215 -13.37 8.24 6.97
CA GLY A 215 -14.32 9.36 6.88
C GLY A 215 -14.51 9.85 5.44
N LEU A 216 -13.42 10.05 4.71
CA LEU A 216 -13.45 10.47 3.30
C LEU A 216 -14.13 9.41 2.42
N ALA A 217 -13.86 8.12 2.65
CA ALA A 217 -14.53 7.04 1.93
C ALA A 217 -16.05 7.01 2.22
N ALA A 218 -16.44 7.20 3.48
CA ALA A 218 -17.85 7.26 3.87
C ALA A 218 -18.58 8.45 3.22
N VAL A 219 -17.94 9.62 3.21
CA VAL A 219 -18.48 10.82 2.53
C VAL A 219 -18.57 10.58 1.02
N GLY A 220 -17.53 10.00 0.41
CA GLY A 220 -17.50 9.69 -1.02
C GLY A 220 -18.64 8.76 -1.44
N THR A 221 -18.86 7.67 -0.69
CA THR A 221 -19.97 6.73 -0.97
C THR A 221 -21.34 7.35 -0.77
N LEU A 222 -21.52 8.22 0.24
CA LEU A 222 -22.76 8.97 0.45
C LEU A 222 -23.03 9.97 -0.68
N LEU A 223 -22.02 10.70 -1.14
CA LEU A 223 -22.14 11.64 -2.26
C LEU A 223 -22.49 10.90 -3.55
N LEU A 224 -21.85 9.77 -3.80
CA LEU A 224 -22.13 8.93 -4.97
C LEU A 224 -23.57 8.40 -4.94
N ALA A 225 -24.03 7.87 -3.80
CA ALA A 225 -25.41 7.44 -3.63
C ALA A 225 -26.41 8.59 -3.77
N ALA A 226 -26.10 9.76 -3.20
CA ALA A 226 -26.91 10.96 -3.34
C ALA A 226 -27.03 11.40 -4.80
N ALA A 227 -25.94 11.36 -5.56
CA ALA A 227 -25.95 11.68 -6.98
C ALA A 227 -26.80 10.69 -7.79
N THR A 228 -26.61 9.38 -7.59
CA THR A 228 -27.35 8.33 -8.32
C THR A 228 -28.85 8.36 -8.03
N VAL A 229 -29.23 8.46 -6.76
CA VAL A 229 -30.65 8.44 -6.34
C VAL A 229 -31.30 9.81 -6.54
N GLY A 230 -30.56 10.89 -6.29
CA GLY A 230 -31.03 12.26 -6.51
C GLY A 230 -31.37 12.52 -7.97
N PHE A 231 -30.48 12.14 -8.90
CA PHE A 231 -30.73 12.25 -10.34
C PHE A 231 -32.00 11.50 -10.77
N GLN A 232 -32.20 10.27 -10.30
CA GLN A 232 -33.39 9.48 -10.63
C GLN A 232 -34.67 10.05 -10.02
N SER A 233 -34.60 10.46 -8.76
CA SER A 233 -35.75 11.01 -8.05
C SER A 233 -36.20 12.32 -8.71
N LEU A 234 -35.25 13.16 -9.14
CA LEU A 234 -35.53 14.38 -9.91
C LEU A 234 -36.22 14.04 -11.22
N ARG A 235 -35.65 13.11 -12.00
CA ARG A 235 -36.23 12.68 -13.27
C ARG A 235 -37.66 12.15 -13.10
N ALA A 236 -37.91 11.36 -12.06
CA ALA A 236 -39.25 10.83 -11.76
C ALA A 236 -40.24 11.91 -11.31
N ALA A 237 -39.79 12.88 -10.51
CA ALA A 237 -40.64 13.94 -10.01
C ALA A 237 -40.96 15.01 -11.07
N VAL A 238 -40.06 15.24 -12.04
CA VAL A 238 -40.28 16.16 -13.17
C VAL A 238 -41.24 15.57 -14.22
N ASN A 239 -41.15 14.27 -14.50
CA ASN A 239 -42.06 13.63 -15.45
C ASN A 239 -43.52 13.75 -14.97
N ASN A 240 -44.34 14.44 -15.76
CA ASN A 240 -45.69 14.86 -15.39
C ASN A 240 -46.69 13.69 -15.56
N PRO A 241 -47.46 13.28 -14.53
CA PRO A 241 -48.37 12.13 -14.62
C PRO A 241 -49.70 12.45 -15.34
N ALA A 242 -49.78 13.59 -16.02
CA ALA A 242 -51.00 14.07 -16.68
C ALA A 242 -51.67 13.08 -17.66
N PRO A 243 -50.97 12.16 -18.36
CA PRO A 243 -51.66 11.23 -19.26
C PRO A 243 -52.32 10.04 -18.55
N THR A 244 -51.85 9.66 -17.35
CA THR A 244 -52.22 8.37 -16.71
C THR A 244 -53.55 8.36 -15.97
N LEU A 245 -54.19 9.52 -15.75
CA LEU A 245 -55.53 9.59 -15.13
C LEU A 245 -56.68 9.57 -16.14
N ARG A 246 -56.38 9.54 -17.45
CA ARG A 246 -57.38 9.54 -18.52
C ARG A 246 -57.52 8.18 -19.21
N SER A 247 -56.77 7.18 -18.76
CA SER A 247 -56.72 5.82 -19.33
C SER A 247 -57.16 4.73 -18.36
N GLU A 248 -57.93 5.09 -17.33
CA GLU A 248 -58.88 4.20 -16.63
C GLU A 248 -60.25 4.87 -16.66
#